data_AF-A0A7Y3VYX5-F1
#
_entry.id   AF-A0A7Y3VYX5-F1
#
_cell.length_a   1.000
_cell.length_b   1.000
_cell.length_c   1.000
_cell.angle_alpha   90.00
_cell.angle_beta   90.00
_cell.angle_gamma   90.00
#
_symmetry.space_group_name_H-M   'P 1'
#
loop_
_entity.id
_entity.type
_entity.pdbx_description
1 polymer ?
#
loop_
_entity_poly.entity_id
_entity_poly.type
_entity_poly.pdbx_seq_one_letter_code
_entity_poly.pdbx_strand_id
1 'polypeptide(L)'
;MLKEKILYVDEIVLKRIESNFELIEKSGWYKLYQNKVDKSFWRLDEPEKYDLQMFVKLESVENWTDYNDQDLRIELLKEHRGLSSEKCKWKDCSKKALNNLVFCEFHAYKEMGIRR
;
A
#
# COMPACT_ATOMS: atom_id res chain seq x y z
N MET A 1 -8.06 3.46 16.53
CA MET A 1 -8.44 3.15 15.14
C MET A 1 -7.40 3.73 14.20
N LEU A 2 -6.82 2.92 13.32
CA LEU A 2 -5.98 3.41 12.20
C LEU A 2 -6.87 4.17 11.22
N LYS A 3 -6.47 5.39 10.82
CA LYS A 3 -7.21 6.17 9.82
C LYS A 3 -6.81 5.78 8.40
N GLU A 4 -5.58 5.30 8.28
CA GLU A 4 -4.96 4.84 7.05
C GLU A 4 -5.66 3.59 6.53
N LYS A 5 -5.69 3.44 5.21
CA LYS A 5 -6.20 2.23 4.53
C LYS A 5 -5.08 1.31 4.04
N ILE A 6 -3.85 1.83 3.98
CA ILE A 6 -2.67 1.11 3.53
C ILE A 6 -1.42 1.73 4.15
N LEU A 7 -0.39 0.91 4.40
CA LEU A 7 0.88 1.34 4.97
C LEU A 7 2.04 0.63 4.26
N TYR A 8 3.15 1.36 4.06
CA TYR A 8 4.45 0.71 3.85
C TYR A 8 4.87 0.06 5.16
N VAL A 9 5.30 -1.19 5.11
CA VAL A 9 5.73 -1.92 6.29
C VAL A 9 7.20 -1.66 6.52
N ASP A 10 7.49 -0.95 7.61
CA ASP A 10 8.82 -0.80 8.19
C ASP A 10 8.85 -1.40 9.61
N GLU A 11 9.97 -1.29 10.31
CA GLU A 11 10.12 -1.82 11.67
C GLU A 11 9.09 -1.25 12.66
N ILE A 12 8.64 0.00 12.47
CA ILE A 12 7.67 0.65 13.35
C ILE A 12 6.29 0.07 13.10
N VAL A 13 5.92 -0.10 11.84
CA VAL A 13 4.65 -0.73 11.45
C VAL A 13 4.61 -2.19 11.89
N LEU A 14 5.71 -2.95 11.74
CA LEU A 14 5.79 -4.34 12.22
C LEU A 14 5.52 -4.46 13.72
N LYS A 15 6.19 -3.66 14.55
CA LYS A 15 5.95 -3.62 16.01
C LYS A 15 4.50 -3.27 16.34
N ARG A 16 3.90 -2.38 15.55
CA ARG A 16 2.49 -2.00 15.71
C ARG A 16 1.55 -3.15 15.35
N ILE A 17 1.83 -3.91 14.30
CA ILE A 17 1.08 -5.12 13.92
C ILE A 17 1.16 -6.13 15.05
N GLU A 18 2.36 -6.48 15.52
CA GLU A 18 2.58 -7.43 16.61
C GLU A 18 1.82 -7.07 17.90
N SER A 19 1.81 -5.78 18.24
CA SER A 19 1.15 -5.30 19.46
C SER A 19 -0.38 -5.27 19.34
N ASN A 20 -0.90 -4.79 18.20
CA ASN A 20 -2.32 -4.38 18.09
C ASN A 20 -3.19 -5.32 17.24
N PHE A 21 -2.59 -6.29 16.56
CA PHE A 21 -3.28 -7.18 15.66
C PHE A 21 -3.08 -8.63 16.06
N GLU A 22 -4.08 -9.45 15.75
CA GLU A 22 -4.06 -10.88 15.89
C GLU A 22 -3.98 -11.50 14.50
N LEU A 23 -3.08 -12.46 14.31
CA LEU A 23 -2.98 -13.21 13.06
C LEU A 23 -4.14 -14.21 13.02
N ILE A 24 -4.95 -14.13 11.98
CA ILE A 24 -6.12 -15.00 11.78
C ILE A 24 -5.78 -16.15 10.84
N GLU A 25 -5.12 -15.86 9.73
CA GLU A 25 -4.86 -16.83 8.68
C GLU A 25 -3.56 -16.52 7.91
N LYS A 26 -2.93 -17.55 7.35
CA LYS A 26 -1.86 -17.42 6.36
C LYS A 26 -2.28 -18.16 5.09
N SER A 27 -2.11 -17.51 3.94
CA SER A 27 -2.42 -18.12 2.65
C SER A 27 -1.50 -17.57 1.57
N GLY A 28 -0.73 -18.45 0.93
CA GLY A 28 0.26 -18.09 -0.09
C GLY A 28 1.24 -17.04 0.42
N TRP A 29 1.30 -15.91 -0.28
CA TRP A 29 2.17 -14.76 0.00
C TRP A 29 1.52 -13.73 0.93
N TYR A 30 0.47 -14.12 1.66
CA TYR A 30 -0.30 -13.17 2.47
C TYR A 30 -0.62 -13.70 3.86
N LYS A 31 -0.75 -12.75 4.79
CA LYS A 31 -1.26 -12.96 6.15
C LYS A 31 -2.49 -12.10 6.39
N LEU A 32 -3.54 -12.71 6.90
CA LEU A 32 -4.74 -12.03 7.36
C LEU A 32 -4.63 -11.72 8.85
N TYR A 33 -4.77 -10.45 9.18
CA TYR A 33 -4.75 -9.93 10.55
C TYR A 33 -6.11 -9.30 10.90
N GLN A 34 -6.48 -9.37 12.17
CA GLN A 34 -7.60 -8.63 12.73
C GLN A 34 -7.10 -7.65 13.80
N ASN A 35 -7.56 -6.41 13.73
CA ASN A 35 -7.28 -5.43 14.78
C ASN A 35 -7.96 -5.84 16.09
N LYS A 36 -7.21 -5.86 17.20
CA LYS A 36 -7.73 -6.30 18.50
C LYS A 36 -8.86 -5.40 19.03
N VAL A 37 -8.85 -4.11 18.68
CA VAL A 37 -9.76 -3.07 19.20
C VAL A 37 -10.97 -2.87 18.29
N ASP A 38 -10.76 -2.48 17.04
CA ASP A 38 -11.85 -2.11 16.13
C ASP A 38 -12.34 -3.26 15.24
N LYS A 39 -11.74 -4.45 15.40
CA LYS A 39 -12.09 -5.69 14.68
C LYS A 39 -11.97 -5.62 13.16
N SER A 40 -11.36 -4.56 12.61
CA SER A 40 -11.09 -4.46 11.18
C SER A 40 -10.07 -5.50 10.71
N PHE A 41 -10.23 -5.97 9.48
CA PHE A 41 -9.34 -6.96 8.88
C PHE A 41 -8.33 -6.29 7.95
N TRP A 42 -7.12 -6.84 7.95
CA TRP A 42 -5.98 -6.31 7.22
C TRP A 42 -5.15 -7.43 6.62
N ARG A 43 -4.67 -7.23 5.41
CA ARG A 43 -3.76 -8.14 4.71
C ARG A 43 -2.35 -7.60 4.78
N LEU A 44 -1.41 -8.43 5.22
CA LEU A 44 0.03 -8.18 5.12
C LEU A 44 0.58 -8.98 3.94
N ASP A 45 1.29 -8.29 3.04
CA ASP A 45 2.11 -8.94 2.02
C ASP A 45 3.34 -9.59 2.67
N GLU A 46 3.63 -10.83 2.30
CA GLU A 46 4.87 -11.55 2.63
C GLU A 46 5.61 -11.95 1.34
N PRO A 47 6.12 -10.98 0.56
CA PRO A 47 6.93 -11.31 -0.60
C PRO A 47 8.32 -11.81 -0.16
N GLU A 48 9.10 -12.35 -1.10
CA GLU A 48 10.47 -12.76 -0.82
C GLU A 48 11.34 -11.59 -0.32
N LYS A 49 12.47 -11.93 0.33
CA LYS A 49 13.40 -10.94 0.88
C LYS A 49 13.69 -9.86 -0.17
N TYR A 50 13.60 -8.59 0.24
CA TYR A 50 13.84 -7.35 -0.51
C TYR A 50 12.64 -6.68 -1.19
N ASP A 51 11.49 -7.34 -1.29
CA ASP A 51 10.30 -6.69 -1.82
C ASP A 51 9.60 -5.79 -0.78
N LEU A 52 9.01 -4.70 -1.27
CA LEU A 52 8.28 -3.76 -0.45
C LEU A 52 7.01 -4.39 0.11
N GLN A 53 6.98 -4.57 1.43
CA GLN A 53 5.81 -5.10 2.13
C GLN A 53 4.76 -4.01 2.34
N MET A 54 3.50 -4.38 2.10
CA MET A 54 2.34 -3.52 2.32
C MET A 54 1.40 -4.15 3.34
N PHE A 55 0.81 -3.29 4.17
CA PHE A 55 -0.26 -3.67 5.08
C PHE A 55 -1.53 -2.93 4.69
N VAL A 56 -2.53 -3.66 4.22
CA VAL A 56 -3.72 -3.13 3.55
C VAL A 56 -4.96 -3.45 4.34
N LYS A 57 -5.80 -2.45 4.61
CA LYS A 57 -7.10 -2.65 5.24
C LYS A 57 -8.08 -3.25 4.23
N LEU A 58 -8.81 -4.25 4.67
CA LEU A 58 -9.81 -4.93 3.85
C LEU A 58 -11.20 -4.42 4.18
N GLU A 59 -12.03 -4.25 3.15
CA GLU A 59 -13.46 -3.97 3.29
C GLU A 59 -14.27 -5.24 3.57
N SER A 60 -13.76 -6.40 3.10
CA SER A 60 -14.33 -7.73 3.32
C SER A 60 -13.20 -8.76 3.42
N VAL A 61 -13.46 -9.87 4.13
CA VAL A 61 -12.57 -11.04 4.17
C VAL A 61 -12.89 -12.07 3.07
N GLU A 62 -13.94 -11.84 2.30
CA GLU A 62 -14.27 -12.69 1.15
C GLU A 62 -13.21 -12.53 0.05
N ASN A 63 -12.62 -13.63 -0.41
CA ASN A 63 -11.54 -13.67 -1.41
C ASN A 63 -10.40 -12.68 -1.10
N TRP A 64 -10.06 -12.52 0.19
CA TRP A 64 -9.11 -11.52 0.67
C TRP A 64 -7.70 -11.65 0.06
N THR A 65 -7.31 -12.86 -0.36
CA THR A 65 -6.06 -13.12 -1.08
C THR A 65 -6.03 -12.47 -2.47
N ASP A 66 -7.19 -12.36 -3.12
CA ASP A 66 -7.34 -11.81 -4.48
C ASP A 66 -7.74 -10.33 -4.49
N TYR A 67 -7.81 -9.70 -3.30
CA TYR A 67 -8.15 -8.28 -3.19
C TYR A 67 -7.15 -7.42 -3.98
N ASN A 68 -7.68 -6.60 -4.89
CA ASN A 68 -6.90 -5.67 -5.70
C ASN A 68 -6.73 -4.33 -4.95
N ASP A 69 -5.56 -4.13 -4.36
CA ASP A 69 -5.21 -2.94 -3.57
C ASP A 69 -4.43 -1.88 -4.38
N GLN A 70 -4.33 -2.05 -5.69
CA GLN A 70 -3.39 -1.29 -6.51
C GLN A 70 -3.67 0.22 -6.50
N ASP A 71 -4.95 0.61 -6.47
CA ASP A 71 -5.32 2.03 -6.37
C ASP A 71 -4.86 2.61 -5.03
N LEU A 72 -4.97 1.86 -3.93
CA LEU A 72 -4.45 2.27 -2.62
C LEU A 72 -2.93 2.44 -2.66
N ARG A 73 -2.19 1.55 -3.34
CA ARG A 73 -0.73 1.68 -3.48
C ARG A 73 -0.33 2.92 -4.29
N ILE A 74 -1.07 3.21 -5.37
CA ILE A 74 -0.87 4.41 -6.19
C ILE A 74 -1.13 5.68 -5.37
N GLU A 75 -2.21 5.70 -4.59
CA GLU A 75 -2.49 6.81 -3.68
C GLU A 75 -1.42 6.97 -2.60
N LEU A 76 -0.96 5.88 -1.99
CA LEU A 76 0.09 5.92 -0.98
C LEU A 76 1.41 6.45 -1.55
N LEU A 77 1.77 6.08 -2.78
CA LEU A 77 2.93 6.65 -3.47
C LEU A 77 2.80 8.18 -3.63
N LYS A 78 1.60 8.64 -4.00
CA LYS A 78 1.30 10.08 -4.11
C LYS A 78 1.44 10.79 -2.77
N GLU A 79 0.90 10.21 -1.71
CA GLU A 79 0.99 10.78 -0.35
C GLU A 79 2.43 10.82 0.15
N HIS A 80 3.21 9.77 -0.10
CA HIS A 80 4.58 9.68 0.37
C HIS A 80 5.52 10.67 -0.31
N ARG A 81 5.39 10.85 -1.63
CA ARG A 81 6.26 11.75 -2.41
C ARG A 81 5.72 13.18 -2.47
N GLY A 82 4.41 13.34 -2.44
CA GLY A 82 3.74 14.59 -2.76
C GLY A 82 3.78 14.93 -4.25
N LEU A 83 3.05 15.97 -4.62
CA LEU A 83 2.97 16.48 -5.99
C LEU A 83 3.93 17.65 -6.18
N SER A 84 4.58 17.67 -7.35
CA SER A 84 5.37 18.80 -7.83
C SER A 84 4.49 19.85 -8.52
N SER A 85 5.09 20.98 -8.89
CA SER A 85 4.47 21.99 -9.76
C SER A 85 4.38 21.56 -11.23
N GLU A 86 5.21 20.60 -11.65
CA GLU A 86 5.35 20.18 -13.03
C GLU A 86 4.24 19.20 -13.46
N LYS A 87 3.96 19.16 -14.76
CA LYS A 87 3.08 18.14 -15.34
C LYS A 87 3.84 16.84 -15.59
N CYS A 88 3.10 15.73 -15.54
CA CYS A 88 3.61 14.43 -15.95
C CYS A 88 4.06 14.48 -17.43
N LYS A 89 5.26 13.96 -17.71
CA LYS A 89 5.83 13.89 -19.07
C LYS A 89 5.31 12.72 -19.90
N TRP A 90 4.46 11.86 -19.34
CA TRP A 90 3.84 10.79 -20.11
C TRP A 90 2.91 11.38 -21.16
N LYS A 91 2.90 10.77 -22.35
CA LYS A 91 2.11 11.27 -23.48
C LYS A 91 0.63 11.40 -23.08
N ASP A 92 0.04 12.54 -23.43
CA ASP A 92 -1.38 12.85 -23.20
C ASP A 92 -1.81 12.81 -21.71
N CYS A 93 -0.88 12.99 -20.77
CA CYS A 93 -1.18 13.07 -19.35
C CYS A 93 -1.27 14.52 -18.85
N SER A 94 -2.39 14.89 -18.22
CA SER A 94 -2.61 16.23 -17.64
C SER A 94 -2.35 16.30 -16.13
N LYS A 95 -2.07 15.17 -15.47
CA LYS A 95 -1.80 15.12 -14.03
C LYS A 95 -0.47 15.79 -13.67
N LYS A 96 -0.36 16.27 -12.43
CA LYS A 96 0.91 16.75 -11.88
C LYS A 96 1.88 15.58 -11.69
N ALA A 97 3.17 15.83 -11.90
CA ALA A 97 4.22 14.87 -11.58
C ALA A 97 4.45 14.79 -10.07
N LEU A 98 4.94 13.66 -9.58
CA LEU A 98 5.39 13.50 -8.20
C LEU A 98 6.67 14.30 -7.94
N ASN A 99 6.92 14.70 -6.70
CA ASN A 99 8.18 15.35 -6.35
C ASN A 99 9.38 14.45 -6.68
N ASN A 100 10.43 15.08 -7.22
CA ASN A 100 11.67 14.43 -7.66
C ASN A 100 11.47 13.38 -8.77
N LEU A 101 10.33 13.39 -9.46
CA LEU A 101 10.04 12.56 -10.62
C LEU A 101 9.45 13.41 -11.74
N VAL A 102 9.49 12.88 -12.96
CA VAL A 102 8.84 13.51 -14.14
C VAL A 102 7.48 12.89 -14.47
N PHE A 103 7.00 11.95 -13.64
CA PHE A 103 5.77 11.20 -13.85
C PHE A 103 4.80 11.37 -12.68
N CYS A 104 3.49 11.29 -12.96
CA CYS A 104 2.45 11.25 -11.92
C CYS A 104 2.44 9.90 -11.20
N GLU A 105 1.64 9.79 -10.14
CA GLU A 105 1.50 8.59 -9.32
C GLU A 105 1.15 7.35 -10.14
N PHE A 106 0.24 7.49 -11.10
CA PHE A 106 -0.21 6.38 -11.93
C PHE A 106 0.91 5.86 -12.84
N HIS A 107 1.55 6.73 -13.63
CA HIS A 107 2.60 6.31 -14.56
C HIS A 107 3.89 5.88 -13.84
N ALA A 108 4.24 6.54 -12.74
CA ALA A 108 5.36 6.12 -11.91
C ALA A 108 5.15 4.67 -11.42
N TYR A 109 3.94 4.35 -10.96
CA TYR A 109 3.63 3.02 -10.47
C TYR A 109 3.50 2.00 -11.61
N LYS A 110 2.62 2.25 -12.58
CA LYS A 110 2.25 1.25 -13.58
C LYS A 110 3.31 1.02 -14.64
N GLU A 111 3.95 2.09 -15.10
CA GLU A 111 4.85 2.04 -16.25
C GLU A 111 6.32 1.97 -15.85
N MET A 112 6.68 2.62 -14.73
CA MET A 112 8.08 2.74 -14.29
C MET A 112 8.45 1.81 -13.14
N GLY A 113 7.48 1.06 -12.58
CA GLY A 113 7.72 0.15 -11.46
C GLY A 113 8.10 0.83 -10.14
N ILE A 114 7.84 2.13 -10.00
CA ILE A 114 8.16 2.88 -8.77
C ILE A 114 7.13 2.51 -7.69
N ARG A 115 7.61 2.16 -6.49
CA ARG A 115 6.78 1.66 -5.39
C ARG A 115 6.84 2.51 -4.13
N ARG A 116 7.85 3.36 -3.97
CA ARG A 116 8.01 4.29 -2.85
C ARG A 116 8.75 5.52 -3.34
#